data_AF-A0A7S0IIH0-F1
#
_entry.id   AF-A0A7S0IIH0-F1
#
_cell.length_a   1.000
_cell.length_b   1.000
_cell.length_c   1.000
_cell.angle_alpha   90.00
_cell.angle_beta   90.00
_cell.angle_gamma   90.00
#
_symmetry.space_group_name_H-M   'P 1'
#
loop_
_entity.id
_entity.type
_entity.pdbx_description
1 polymer ?
#
loop_
_entity_poly.entity_id
_entity_poly.type
_entity_poly.pdbx_seq_one_letter_code
_entity_poly.pdbx_strand_id
1 'polypeptide(L)'
;INWGFFILQSWLPVYLAKELGFSLGGSGLASALPWFLTAACSFSSGQIADILVARGWERWKVRRLMMNIATIGPATALMLLPAARSPVVAVFLLAVMLGTQAVSIAGYHSYVQDVLPSRAGSFLGMTNTLGVIAGIVANLFVGYVVETTGGFRLVFLVTTLVYASSGVVWNLSARGRVMFA
;
A
#
# COMPACT_ATOMS: atom_id res chain seq x y z
N ILE A 1 -1.15 -0.89 -5.83
CA ILE A 1 -0.85 -0.09 -4.61
C ILE A 1 -2.08 0.71 -4.17
N ASN A 2 -2.64 1.59 -5.02
CA ASN A 2 -3.84 2.38 -4.66
C ASN A 2 -5.07 1.54 -4.29
N TRP A 3 -5.22 0.33 -4.85
CA TRP A 3 -6.30 -0.60 -4.52
C TRP A 3 -6.51 -0.80 -3.01
N GLY A 4 -5.51 -1.32 -2.29
CA GLY A 4 -5.66 -1.62 -0.86
C GLY A 4 -5.67 -0.37 0.01
N PHE A 5 -5.01 0.71 -0.42
CA PHE A 5 -5.06 2.01 0.24
C PHE A 5 -6.50 2.54 0.33
N PHE A 6 -7.19 2.61 -0.81
CA PHE A 6 -8.56 3.13 -0.86
C PHE A 6 -9.56 2.22 -0.12
N ILE A 7 -9.34 0.89 -0.15
CA ILE A 7 -10.15 -0.04 0.64
C ILE A 7 -10.03 0.30 2.13
N LEU A 8 -8.82 0.40 2.67
CA LEU A 8 -8.66 0.69 4.10
C LEU A 8 -9.06 2.13 4.43
N GLN A 9 -8.90 3.09 3.52
CA GLN A 9 -9.40 4.44 3.73
C GLN A 9 -10.91 4.48 3.98
N SER A 10 -11.68 3.71 3.21
CA SER A 10 -13.13 3.73 3.29
C SER A 10 -13.70 2.72 4.30
N TRP A 11 -13.06 1.56 4.45
CA TRP A 11 -13.65 0.41 5.17
C TRP A 11 -12.93 0.06 6.47
N LEU A 12 -11.78 0.67 6.80
CA LEU A 12 -11.06 0.33 8.04
C LEU A 12 -11.93 0.53 9.29
N PRO A 13 -12.60 1.68 9.51
CA PRO A 13 -13.43 1.84 10.72
C PRO A 13 -14.58 0.84 10.77
N VAL A 14 -15.17 0.52 9.62
CA VAL A 14 -16.26 -0.47 9.50
C VAL A 14 -15.75 -1.87 9.84
N TYR A 15 -14.57 -2.24 9.36
CA TYR A 15 -13.92 -3.51 9.69
C TYR A 15 -13.65 -3.62 11.20
N LEU A 16 -13.07 -2.58 11.82
CA LEU A 16 -12.80 -2.57 13.25
C LEU A 16 -14.09 -2.71 14.09
N ALA A 17 -15.16 -2.03 13.69
CA ALA A 17 -16.43 -2.13 14.37
C ALA A 17 -17.09 -3.52 14.17
N LYS A 18 -17.16 -3.99 12.93
CA LYS A 18 -17.91 -5.20 12.55
C LYS A 18 -17.23 -6.51 12.95
N GLU A 19 -15.92 -6.61 12.72
CA GLU A 19 -15.18 -7.88 12.87
C GLU A 19 -14.38 -7.93 14.19
N LEU A 20 -13.96 -6.77 14.71
CA LEU A 20 -13.16 -6.69 15.94
C LEU A 20 -13.94 -6.15 17.14
N GLY A 21 -15.22 -5.80 16.96
CA GLY A 21 -16.13 -5.42 18.05
C GLY A 21 -15.81 -4.08 18.71
N PHE A 22 -15.03 -3.21 18.07
CA PHE A 22 -14.76 -1.88 18.60
C PHE A 22 -16.05 -1.03 18.60
N SER A 23 -16.22 -0.19 19.62
CA SER A 23 -17.26 0.85 19.59
C SER A 23 -17.00 1.81 18.43
N LEU A 24 -18.03 2.58 18.02
CA LEU A 24 -17.88 3.53 16.91
C LEU A 24 -16.76 4.55 17.18
N GLY A 25 -16.70 5.08 18.41
CA GLY A 25 -15.62 5.98 18.85
C GLY A 25 -14.26 5.29 18.98
N GLY A 26 -14.24 4.05 19.50
CA GLY A 26 -13.01 3.25 19.61
C GLY A 26 -12.42 2.87 18.25
N SER A 27 -13.27 2.63 17.26
CA SER A 27 -12.87 2.33 15.87
C SER A 27 -12.18 3.53 15.23
N GLY A 28 -12.64 4.75 15.50
CA GLY A 28 -11.99 5.98 15.04
C GLY A 28 -10.60 6.15 15.62
N LEU A 29 -10.44 6.02 16.94
CA LEU A 29 -9.15 6.12 17.62
C LEU A 29 -8.19 5.00 17.20
N ALA A 30 -8.67 3.77 17.11
CA ALA A 30 -7.86 2.63 16.66
C ALA A 30 -7.43 2.75 15.19
N SER A 31 -8.25 3.40 14.34
CA SER A 31 -7.88 3.69 12.96
C SER A 31 -6.76 4.73 12.84
N ALA A 32 -6.56 5.59 13.84
CA ALA A 32 -5.52 6.62 13.78
C ALA A 32 -4.10 6.04 13.73
N LEU A 33 -3.86 4.91 14.40
CA LEU A 33 -2.54 4.28 14.47
C LEU A 33 -2.01 3.86 13.08
N PRO A 34 -2.78 3.11 12.25
CA PRO A 34 -2.37 2.80 10.89
C PRO A 34 -2.04 4.03 10.02
N TRP A 35 -2.83 5.10 10.11
CA TRP A 35 -2.58 6.33 9.35
C TRP A 35 -1.34 7.09 9.83
N PHE A 36 -1.14 7.14 11.14
CA PHE A 36 0.08 7.72 11.71
C PHE A 36 1.33 6.95 11.26
N LEU A 37 1.29 5.61 11.30
CA LEU A 37 2.41 4.79 10.84
C LEU A 37 2.64 4.97 9.33
N THR A 38 1.59 5.15 8.54
CA THR A 38 1.70 5.48 7.11
C THR A 38 2.49 6.77 6.90
N ALA A 39 2.19 7.82 7.66
CA ALA A 39 2.90 9.09 7.58
C ALA A 39 4.38 8.94 7.99
N ALA A 40 4.64 8.28 9.11
CA ALA A 40 6.00 8.05 9.61
C ALA A 40 6.85 7.22 8.62
N CYS A 41 6.29 6.14 8.07
CA CYS A 41 6.96 5.31 7.07
C CYS A 41 7.17 6.05 5.74
N SER A 42 6.19 6.86 5.31
CA SER A 42 6.33 7.67 4.09
C SER A 42 7.52 8.61 4.20
N PHE A 43 7.61 9.36 5.31
CA PHE A 43 8.70 10.29 5.56
C PHE A 43 10.06 9.56 5.66
N SER A 44 10.12 8.50 6.46
CA SER A 44 11.35 7.75 6.68
C SER A 44 11.84 7.05 5.41
N SER A 45 10.93 6.62 4.53
CA SER A 45 11.29 5.91 3.30
C SER A 45 12.14 6.75 2.35
N GLY A 46 11.85 8.06 2.23
CA GLY A 46 12.65 8.99 1.43
C GLY A 46 14.06 9.13 1.98
N GLN A 47 14.18 9.36 3.29
CA GLN A 47 15.47 9.50 3.96
C GLN A 47 16.32 8.22 3.82
N ILE A 48 15.72 7.04 4.04
CA ILE A 48 16.41 5.76 3.89
C ILE A 48 16.87 5.57 2.44
N ALA A 49 16.03 5.89 1.45
CA ALA A 49 16.40 5.76 0.05
C ALA A 49 17.57 6.68 -0.31
N ASP A 50 17.56 7.94 0.16
CA ASP A 50 18.64 8.90 -0.09
C ASP A 50 19.94 8.46 0.58
N ILE A 51 19.89 7.92 1.80
CA ILE A 51 21.07 7.36 2.48
C ILE A 51 21.65 6.18 1.69
N LEU A 52 20.82 5.28 1.16
CA LEU A 52 21.30 4.15 0.36
C LEU A 52 21.98 4.62 -0.93
N VAL A 53 21.40 5.61 -1.61
CA VAL A 53 22.01 6.23 -2.81
C VAL A 53 23.33 6.92 -2.46
N ALA A 54 23.39 7.66 -1.36
CA ALA A 54 24.61 8.32 -0.88
C ALA A 54 25.72 7.31 -0.52
N ARG A 55 25.36 6.10 -0.10
CA ARG A 55 26.28 4.98 0.14
C ARG A 55 26.72 4.25 -1.14
N GLY A 56 26.38 4.78 -2.31
CA GLY A 56 26.82 4.24 -3.61
C GLY A 56 25.89 3.19 -4.22
N TRP A 57 24.69 2.98 -3.67
CA TRP A 57 23.72 2.09 -4.32
C TRP A 57 23.17 2.74 -5.59
N GLU A 58 23.08 1.96 -6.67
CA GLU A 58 22.42 2.42 -7.90
C GLU A 58 20.96 2.78 -7.62
N ARG A 59 20.53 3.98 -8.05
CA ARG A 59 19.18 4.50 -7.77
C ARG A 59 18.08 3.50 -8.11
N TRP A 60 18.16 2.87 -9.29
CA TRP A 60 17.14 1.90 -9.72
C TRP A 60 17.04 0.68 -8.79
N LYS A 61 18.17 0.22 -8.20
CA LYS A 61 18.19 -0.88 -7.22
C LYS A 61 17.50 -0.45 -5.94
N VAL A 62 17.74 0.79 -5.49
CA VAL A 62 17.04 1.38 -4.34
C VAL A 62 15.55 1.49 -4.62
N ARG A 63 15.13 2.01 -5.78
CA ARG A 63 13.70 2.12 -6.15
C ARG A 63 13.03 0.75 -6.20
N ARG A 64 13.73 -0.25 -6.74
CA ARG A 64 13.27 -1.63 -6.80
C ARG A 64 13.10 -2.24 -5.40
N LEU A 65 14.07 -2.04 -4.52
CA LEU A 65 13.99 -2.48 -3.12
C LEU A 65 12.79 -1.86 -2.40
N MET A 66 12.61 -0.55 -2.50
CA MET A 66 11.51 0.17 -1.86
C MET A 66 10.15 -0.33 -2.35
N MET A 67 10.02 -0.59 -3.65
CA MET A 67 8.78 -1.14 -4.21
C MET A 67 8.54 -2.60 -3.79
N ASN A 68 9.58 -3.41 -3.64
CA ASN A 68 9.46 -4.77 -3.12
C ASN A 68 8.94 -4.75 -1.67
N ILE A 69 9.45 -3.84 -0.84
CA ILE A 69 8.92 -3.62 0.52
C ILE A 69 7.45 -3.21 0.45
N ALA A 70 7.10 -2.29 -0.44
CA ALA A 70 5.74 -1.76 -0.59
C ALA A 70 4.73 -2.71 -1.24
N THR A 71 5.16 -3.91 -1.65
CA THR A 71 4.29 -4.95 -2.22
C THR A 71 4.29 -6.20 -1.34
N ILE A 72 5.47 -6.68 -0.95
CA ILE A 72 5.62 -7.87 -0.09
C ILE A 72 5.17 -7.58 1.34
N GLY A 73 5.49 -6.40 1.89
CA GLY A 73 5.08 -6.01 3.24
C GLY A 73 3.56 -6.04 3.44
N PRO A 74 2.79 -5.33 2.59
CA PRO A 74 1.33 -5.36 2.65
C PRO A 74 0.73 -6.75 2.43
N ALA A 75 1.26 -7.50 1.45
CA ALA A 75 0.80 -8.86 1.16
C ALA A 75 1.02 -9.80 2.36
N THR A 76 2.19 -9.74 2.99
CA THR A 76 2.53 -10.58 4.15
C THR A 76 1.64 -10.22 5.34
N ALA A 77 1.46 -8.93 5.62
CA ALA A 77 0.62 -8.47 6.72
C ALA A 77 -0.85 -8.90 6.55
N LEU A 78 -1.40 -8.79 5.34
CA LEU A 78 -2.77 -9.23 5.05
C LEU A 78 -2.92 -10.75 5.07
N MET A 79 -1.90 -11.50 4.63
CA MET A 79 -1.90 -12.97 4.69
C MET A 79 -1.89 -13.47 6.14
N LEU A 80 -1.23 -12.76 7.06
CA LEU A 80 -1.20 -13.09 8.49
C LEU A 80 -2.43 -12.60 9.25
N LEU A 81 -3.19 -11.65 8.71
CA LEU A 81 -4.34 -11.04 9.38
C LEU A 81 -5.40 -12.05 9.87
N PRO A 82 -5.77 -13.11 9.12
CA PRO A 82 -6.70 -14.14 9.61
C PRO A 82 -6.19 -14.95 10.81
N ALA A 83 -4.88 -14.97 11.06
CA ALA A 83 -4.28 -15.64 12.21
C ALA A 83 -4.22 -14.74 13.46
N ALA A 84 -4.68 -13.49 13.38
CA ALA A 84 -4.72 -12.57 14.50
C ALA A 84 -5.68 -13.08 15.58
N ARG A 85 -5.14 -13.36 16.77
CA ARG A 85 -5.92 -13.86 17.94
C ARG A 85 -6.49 -12.75 18.81
N SER A 86 -6.16 -11.49 18.52
CA SER A 86 -6.67 -10.35 19.27
C SER A 86 -6.89 -9.14 18.36
N PRO A 87 -7.84 -8.25 18.71
CA PRO A 87 -8.06 -7.00 17.99
C PRO A 87 -6.80 -6.13 17.86
N VAL A 88 -5.96 -6.12 18.90
CA VAL A 88 -4.68 -5.38 18.90
C VAL A 88 -3.73 -5.90 17.83
N VAL A 89 -3.60 -7.23 17.70
CA VAL A 89 -2.75 -7.84 16.66
C VAL A 89 -3.29 -7.53 15.26
N ALA A 90 -4.62 -7.56 15.07
CA ALA A 90 -5.22 -7.22 13.79
C ALA A 90 -4.97 -5.76 13.40
N VAL A 91 -5.16 -4.81 14.34
CA VAL A 91 -4.85 -3.39 14.12
C VAL A 91 -3.37 -3.20 13.81
N PHE A 92 -2.48 -3.89 14.53
CA PHE A 92 -1.04 -3.84 14.26
C PHE A 92 -0.70 -4.34 12.85
N LEU A 93 -1.26 -5.48 12.41
CA LEU A 93 -1.03 -6.00 11.06
C LEU A 93 -1.56 -5.04 9.98
N LEU A 94 -2.72 -4.41 10.19
CA LEU A 94 -3.24 -3.38 9.29
C LEU A 94 -2.36 -2.13 9.26
N ALA A 95 -1.78 -1.75 10.41
CA ALA A 95 -0.80 -0.67 10.48
C ALA A 95 0.47 -1.04 9.71
N VAL A 96 1.02 -2.25 9.89
CA VAL A 96 2.19 -2.73 9.14
C VAL A 96 1.90 -2.75 7.65
N MET A 97 0.70 -3.19 7.24
CA MET A 97 0.29 -3.17 5.84
C MET A 97 0.33 -1.74 5.27
N LEU A 98 -0.35 -0.78 5.89
CA LEU A 98 -0.38 0.60 5.38
C LEU A 98 1.00 1.29 5.46
N GLY A 99 1.74 1.06 6.54
CA GLY A 99 3.08 1.59 6.75
C GLY A 99 4.07 1.10 5.69
N THR A 100 4.11 -0.21 5.43
CA THR A 100 4.99 -0.77 4.40
C THR A 100 4.55 -0.36 3.00
N GLN A 101 3.25 -0.24 2.73
CA GLN A 101 2.73 0.29 1.47
C GLN A 101 3.22 1.73 1.21
N ALA A 102 3.31 2.56 2.25
CA ALA A 102 3.73 3.96 2.16
C ALA A 102 5.14 4.13 1.57
N VAL A 103 6.01 3.12 1.74
CA VAL A 103 7.37 3.06 1.16
C VAL A 103 7.37 3.15 -0.38
N SER A 104 6.22 2.90 -1.04
CA SER A 104 6.05 3.06 -2.48
C SER A 104 6.33 4.47 -2.99
N ILE A 105 6.29 5.50 -2.14
CA ILE A 105 6.69 6.87 -2.49
C ILE A 105 8.17 6.90 -2.91
N ALA A 106 9.06 6.34 -2.08
CA ALA A 106 10.50 6.25 -2.38
C ALA A 106 10.85 5.24 -3.49
N GLY A 107 9.89 4.37 -3.86
CA GLY A 107 10.01 3.39 -4.93
C GLY A 107 9.46 3.92 -6.26
N TYR A 108 8.14 3.85 -6.43
CA TYR A 108 7.43 4.18 -7.66
C TYR A 108 7.57 5.65 -8.07
N HIS A 109 7.28 6.58 -7.15
CA HIS A 109 7.21 8.00 -7.50
C HIS A 109 8.60 8.52 -7.87
N SER A 110 9.61 8.18 -7.06
CA SER A 110 10.99 8.51 -7.37
C SER A 110 11.51 7.80 -8.64
N TYR A 111 11.10 6.56 -8.91
CA TYR A 111 11.46 5.88 -10.16
C TYR A 111 10.91 6.58 -11.41
N VAL A 112 9.66 7.05 -11.37
CA VAL A 112 9.08 7.82 -12.48
C VAL A 112 9.87 9.10 -12.70
N GLN A 113 10.28 9.79 -11.64
CA GLN A 113 11.14 10.98 -11.74
C GLN A 113 12.52 10.67 -12.31
N ASP A 114 13.13 9.55 -11.91
CA ASP A 114 14.44 9.11 -12.40
C ASP A 114 14.40 8.73 -13.91
N VAL A 115 13.27 8.19 -14.41
CA VAL A 115 13.15 7.69 -15.80
C VAL A 115 12.53 8.69 -16.77
N LEU A 116 11.64 9.56 -16.29
CA LEU A 116 10.84 10.52 -17.08
C LEU A 116 10.95 11.96 -16.50
N PRO A 117 12.14 12.55 -16.32
CA PRO A 117 12.30 13.81 -15.58
C PRO A 117 11.45 14.96 -16.14
N SER A 118 11.36 15.10 -17.47
CA SER A 118 10.59 16.16 -18.13
C SER A 118 9.07 15.93 -18.18
N ARG A 119 8.62 14.68 -17.95
CA ARG A 119 7.20 14.27 -18.07
C ARG A 119 6.64 13.60 -16.81
N ALA A 120 7.41 13.60 -15.72
CA ALA A 120 7.09 12.89 -14.50
C ALA A 120 5.74 13.34 -13.93
N GLY A 121 5.47 14.64 -13.91
CA GLY A 121 4.20 15.20 -13.44
C GLY A 121 3.00 14.68 -14.22
N SER A 122 3.03 14.76 -15.55
CA SER A 122 1.94 14.26 -16.41
C SER A 122 1.76 12.75 -16.30
N PHE A 123 2.86 11.99 -16.24
CA PHE A 123 2.80 10.53 -16.09
C PHE A 123 2.21 10.12 -14.74
N LEU A 124 2.68 10.73 -13.64
CA LEU A 124 2.14 10.51 -12.31
C LEU A 124 0.66 10.90 -12.26
N GLY A 125 0.26 12.01 -12.87
CA GLY A 125 -1.14 12.42 -12.99
C GLY A 125 -2.01 11.35 -13.65
N MET A 126 -1.60 10.83 -14.82
CA MET A 126 -2.32 9.75 -15.50
C MET A 126 -2.44 8.49 -14.63
N THR A 127 -1.35 8.10 -13.98
CA THR A 127 -1.35 6.91 -13.12
C THR A 127 -2.19 7.10 -11.85
N ASN A 128 -2.29 8.33 -11.34
CA ASN A 128 -3.16 8.66 -10.22
C ASN A 128 -4.63 8.55 -10.63
N THR A 129 -5.02 9.06 -11.81
CA THR A 129 -6.37 8.89 -12.36
C THR A 129 -6.75 7.41 -12.47
N LEU A 130 -5.86 6.57 -13.03
CA LEU A 130 -6.07 5.12 -13.06
C LEU A 130 -6.16 4.52 -11.65
N GLY A 131 -5.36 5.04 -10.72
CA GLY A 131 -5.38 4.67 -9.30
C GLY A 131 -6.73 4.96 -8.63
N VAL A 132 -7.33 6.12 -8.91
CA VAL A 132 -8.66 6.49 -8.39
C VAL A 132 -9.74 5.60 -9.00
N ILE A 133 -9.70 5.33 -10.31
CA ILE A 133 -10.63 4.37 -10.95
C ILE A 133 -10.52 2.99 -10.28
N ALA A 134 -9.30 2.51 -10.06
CA ALA A 134 -9.08 1.27 -9.33
C ALA A 134 -9.63 1.32 -7.89
N GLY A 135 -9.54 2.47 -7.21
CA GLY A 135 -10.13 2.69 -5.89
C GLY A 135 -11.66 2.67 -5.88
N ILE A 136 -12.31 3.18 -6.92
CA ILE A 136 -13.77 3.10 -7.09
C ILE A 136 -14.19 1.64 -7.25
N VAL A 137 -13.54 0.91 -8.17
CA VAL A 137 -13.80 -0.52 -8.40
C VAL A 137 -13.55 -1.33 -7.13
N ALA A 138 -12.46 -1.03 -6.40
CA ALA A 138 -12.13 -1.67 -5.14
C ALA A 138 -13.23 -1.50 -4.09
N ASN A 139 -13.75 -0.28 -3.93
CA ASN A 139 -14.81 0.00 -2.97
C ASN A 139 -16.13 -0.69 -3.31
N LEU A 140 -16.51 -0.70 -4.59
CA LEU A 140 -17.68 -1.44 -5.06
C LEU A 140 -17.54 -2.95 -4.80
N PHE A 141 -16.36 -3.49 -5.09
CA PHE A 141 -16.04 -4.89 -4.82
C PHE A 141 -16.14 -5.21 -3.32
N VAL A 142 -15.59 -4.37 -2.44
CA VAL A 142 -15.69 -4.58 -0.98
C VAL A 142 -17.15 -4.54 -0.53
N GLY A 143 -17.93 -3.56 -0.99
CA GLY A 143 -19.36 -3.47 -0.66
C GLY A 143 -20.11 -4.75 -1.01
N TYR A 144 -19.96 -5.22 -2.26
CA TYR A 144 -20.60 -6.45 -2.72
C TYR A 144 -20.17 -7.69 -1.91
N VAL A 145 -18.87 -7.83 -1.63
CA VAL A 145 -18.36 -8.99 -0.87
C VAL A 145 -18.85 -8.97 0.57
N VAL A 146 -18.84 -7.81 1.22
CA VAL A 146 -19.25 -7.67 2.63
C VAL A 146 -20.77 -7.88 2.76
N GLU A 147 -21.55 -7.46 1.77
CA GLU A 147 -23.01 -7.69 1.72
C GLU A 147 -23.35 -9.18 1.51
N THR A 148 -22.65 -9.85 0.60
CA THR A 148 -22.94 -11.25 0.25
C THR A 148 -22.37 -12.28 1.23
N THR A 149 -21.16 -12.06 1.73
CA THR A 149 -20.44 -13.03 2.59
C THR A 149 -20.50 -12.68 4.07
N GLY A 150 -20.89 -11.45 4.40
CA GLY A 150 -20.91 -10.94 5.78
C GLY A 150 -19.55 -10.53 6.33
N GLY A 151 -18.42 -10.79 5.64
CA GLY A 151 -17.09 -10.55 6.20
C GLY A 151 -16.03 -10.08 5.21
N PHE A 152 -14.82 -9.84 5.72
CA PHE A 152 -13.72 -9.23 4.96
C PHE A 152 -12.66 -10.21 4.45
N ARG A 153 -12.79 -11.50 4.75
CA ARG A 153 -11.77 -12.51 4.42
C ARG A 153 -11.44 -12.56 2.92
N LEU A 154 -12.46 -12.54 2.05
CA LEU A 154 -12.26 -12.54 0.60
C LEU A 154 -11.64 -11.22 0.11
N VAL A 155 -12.01 -10.09 0.73
CA VAL A 155 -11.42 -8.78 0.45
C VAL A 155 -9.92 -8.78 0.69
N PHE A 156 -9.49 -9.30 1.85
CA PHE A 156 -8.07 -9.37 2.20
C PHE A 156 -7.30 -10.34 1.30
N LEU A 157 -7.90 -11.48 0.93
CA LEU A 157 -7.29 -12.44 0.02
C LEU A 157 -7.04 -11.81 -1.36
N VAL A 158 -8.07 -11.21 -1.96
CA VAL A 158 -7.95 -10.54 -3.27
C VAL A 158 -6.94 -9.40 -3.20
N THR A 159 -7.00 -8.59 -2.14
CA THR A 159 -6.05 -7.49 -1.94
C THR A 159 -4.61 -7.98 -1.83
N THR A 160 -4.37 -9.10 -1.13
CA THR A 160 -3.06 -9.77 -1.05
C THR A 160 -2.56 -10.19 -2.43
N LEU A 161 -3.42 -10.81 -3.25
CA LEU A 161 -3.08 -11.23 -4.61
C LEU A 161 -2.78 -10.02 -5.53
N VAL A 162 -3.49 -8.91 -5.36
CA VAL A 162 -3.22 -7.66 -6.08
C VAL A 162 -1.85 -7.08 -5.70
N TYR A 163 -1.46 -7.11 -4.42
CA TYR A 163 -0.12 -6.67 -4.01
C TYR A 163 0.98 -7.60 -4.53
N ALA A 164 0.79 -8.91 -4.43
CA ALA A 164 1.75 -9.90 -4.93
C ALA A 164 1.95 -9.78 -6.45
N SER A 165 0.87 -9.71 -7.22
CA SER A 165 0.93 -9.54 -8.68
C SER A 165 1.55 -8.19 -9.07
N SER A 166 1.24 -7.11 -8.35
CA SER A 166 1.90 -5.81 -8.53
C SER A 166 3.42 -5.90 -8.34
N GLY A 167 3.87 -6.63 -7.30
CA GLY A 167 5.30 -6.87 -7.05
C GLY A 167 5.96 -7.65 -8.17
N VAL A 168 5.32 -8.71 -8.69
CA VAL A 168 5.82 -9.48 -9.83
C VAL A 168 5.94 -8.62 -11.08
N VAL A 169 4.87 -7.91 -11.45
CA VAL A 169 4.86 -7.02 -12.64
C VAL A 169 5.96 -5.96 -12.52
N TRP A 170 6.11 -5.36 -11.33
CA TRP A 170 7.18 -4.40 -11.09
C TRP A 170 8.56 -4.99 -11.32
N ASN A 171 8.85 -6.17 -10.76
CA ASN A 171 10.17 -6.80 -10.90
C ASN A 171 10.49 -7.22 -12.33
N LEU A 172 9.49 -7.56 -13.13
CA LEU A 172 9.64 -7.89 -14.55
C LEU A 172 9.82 -6.64 -15.43
N SER A 173 9.21 -5.51 -15.04
CA SER A 173 9.13 -4.31 -15.88
C SER A 173 10.14 -3.23 -15.53
N ALA A 174 10.57 -3.13 -14.26
CA ALA A 174 11.47 -2.08 -13.79
C ALA A 174 12.88 -2.25 -14.38
N ARG A 175 13.37 -1.21 -15.05
CA ARG A 175 14.70 -1.17 -15.68
C ARG A 175 15.45 0.07 -15.24
N GLY A 176 16.75 -0.04 -15.05
CA GLY A 176 17.61 1.09 -14.63
C GLY A 176 18.01 2.06 -15.75
N ARG A 177 17.21 2.22 -16.81
CA ARG A 177 17.57 3.06 -17.97
C ARG A 177 16.62 4.26 -18.05
N VAL A 178 17.19 5.45 -18.25
CA VAL A 178 16.43 6.66 -18.62
C VAL A 178 15.83 6.42 -20.00
N MET A 179 14.51 6.51 -20.12
CA MET A 179 13.81 6.18 -21.37
C MET A 179 13.55 7.42 -22.23
N PHE A 180 13.47 8.60 -21.61
CA PHE A 180 13.19 9.86 -22.30
C PHE A 180 13.97 10.99 -21.63
N ALA A 181 15.07 11.40 -22.25
CA ALA A 181 15.81 12.62 -21.91
C ALA A 181 15.17 13.83 -22.60
#